data_AF-A0A4R4BKM4-F1
#
_entry.id   AF-A0A4R4BKM4-F1
#
_cell.length_a   1.000
_cell.length_b   1.000
_cell.length_c   1.000
_cell.angle_alpha   90.00
_cell.angle_beta   90.00
_cell.angle_gamma   90.00
#
_symmetry.space_group_name_H-M   'P 1'
#
loop_
_entity.id
_entity.type
_entity.pdbx_description
1 polymer ?
#
loop_
_entity_poly.entity_id
_entity_poly.type
_entity_poly.pdbx_seq_one_letter_code
_entity_poly.pdbx_strand_id
1 'polypeptide(L)'
;MGQKQLIDEKAIRPYVIEALQDYRVLKVKYQNRQERTAFGVELLFPELRANKEEENQDYLRYIQIKRTLEEALDEDQKSILEMKYMNIKLLNDDYIYTVLGLHKRTFYRKRKSAVLSVAKALGMIS
;
A
#
# COMPACT_ATOMS: atom_id res chain seq x y z
N MET A 1 25.44 -14.53 17.97
CA MET A 1 25.39 -13.60 16.82
C MET A 1 24.50 -14.22 15.76
N GLY A 2 23.24 -13.80 15.68
CA GLY A 2 22.26 -14.36 14.73
C GLY A 2 22.65 -13.96 13.31
N GLN A 3 22.68 -14.93 12.39
CA GLN A 3 22.87 -14.68 10.97
C GLN A 3 21.79 -13.70 10.50
N LYS A 4 22.22 -12.54 10.00
CA LYS A 4 21.33 -11.59 9.33
C LYS A 4 20.82 -12.27 8.07
N GLN A 5 19.64 -12.87 8.15
CA GLN A 5 18.95 -13.42 6.99
C GLN A 5 18.89 -12.30 5.95
N LEU A 6 19.54 -12.50 4.80
CA LEU A 6 19.40 -11.62 3.65
C LEU A 6 17.95 -11.73 3.19
N ILE A 7 17.10 -10.83 3.68
CA ILE A 7 15.71 -10.74 3.25
C ILE A 7 15.72 -10.49 1.74
N ASP A 8 15.27 -11.48 0.98
CA ASP A 8 15.10 -11.33 -0.46
C ASP A 8 13.87 -10.47 -0.70
N GLU A 9 14.10 -9.27 -1.23
CA GLU A 9 13.01 -8.37 -1.61
C GLU A 9 12.03 -9.05 -2.58
N LYS A 10 12.48 -9.99 -3.43
CA LYS A 10 11.58 -10.74 -4.32
C LYS A 10 10.60 -11.63 -3.55
N ALA A 11 10.99 -12.15 -2.38
CA ALA A 11 10.14 -13.01 -1.58
C ALA A 11 9.04 -12.21 -0.86
N ILE A 12 9.36 -11.00 -0.40
CA ILE A 12 8.39 -10.16 0.33
C ILE A 12 7.52 -9.29 -0.60
N ARG A 13 8.00 -9.00 -1.82
CA ARG A 13 7.32 -8.13 -2.77
C ARG A 13 5.85 -8.50 -3.02
N PRO A 14 5.46 -9.77 -3.24
CA PRO A 14 4.05 -10.10 -3.49
C PRO A 14 3.12 -9.67 -2.35
N TYR A 15 3.53 -9.90 -1.10
CA TYR A 15 2.76 -9.52 0.09
C TYR A 15 2.62 -8.01 0.24
N VAL A 16 3.68 -7.26 -0.09
CA VAL A 16 3.61 -5.80 -0.11
C VAL A 16 2.67 -5.32 -1.21
N ILE A 17 2.71 -5.92 -2.40
CA ILE A 17 1.81 -5.55 -3.51
C ILE A 17 0.36 -5.79 -3.12
N GLU A 18 0.05 -6.94 -2.52
CA GLU A 18 -1.29 -7.28 -2.04
C GLU A 18 -1.79 -6.25 -1.01
N ALA A 19 -0.97 -5.93 0.01
CA ALA A 19 -1.33 -4.92 0.99
C ALA A 19 -1.59 -3.53 0.37
N LEU A 20 -0.80 -3.13 -0.63
CA LEU A 20 -1.00 -1.85 -1.35
C LEU A 20 -2.27 -1.87 -2.21
N GLN A 21 -2.64 -3.02 -2.78
CA GLN A 21 -3.87 -3.17 -3.56
C GLN A 21 -5.09 -3.15 -2.64
N ASP A 22 -5.05 -3.85 -1.51
CA ASP A 22 -6.08 -3.84 -0.47
C ASP A 22 -6.28 -2.43 0.10
N TYR A 23 -5.18 -1.70 0.33
CA TYR A 23 -5.24 -0.32 0.78
C TYR A 23 -6.09 0.58 -0.13
N ARG A 24 -6.09 0.37 -1.45
CA ARG A 24 -6.96 1.15 -2.35
C ARG A 24 -8.43 0.91 -2.09
N VAL A 25 -8.80 -0.36 -1.89
CA VAL A 25 -10.16 -0.76 -1.60
C VAL A 25 -10.58 -0.20 -0.25
N LEU A 26 -9.71 -0.33 0.76
CA LEU A 26 -9.94 0.22 2.10
C LEU A 26 -10.06 1.75 2.08
N LYS A 27 -9.22 2.46 1.30
CA LYS A 27 -9.29 3.91 1.15
C LYS A 27 -10.67 4.35 0.67
N VAL A 28 -11.21 3.69 -0.37
CA VAL A 28 -12.57 3.95 -0.86
C VAL A 28 -13.62 3.55 0.18
N LYS A 29 -13.49 2.39 0.84
CA LYS A 29 -14.39 1.94 1.92
C LYS A 29 -14.53 3.00 3.01
N TYR A 30 -13.43 3.58 3.47
CA TYR A 30 -13.44 4.59 4.53
C TYR A 30 -13.90 5.97 4.05
N GLN A 31 -13.65 6.34 2.79
CA GLN A 31 -14.25 7.54 2.18
C GLN A 31 -15.77 7.42 2.10
N ASN A 32 -16.29 6.31 1.57
CA ASN A 32 -17.72 6.04 1.51
C ASN A 32 -18.37 6.04 2.90
N ARG A 33 -17.67 5.53 3.93
CA ARG A 33 -18.14 5.57 5.32
C ARG A 33 -18.23 7.00 5.85
N GLN A 34 -17.23 7.84 5.58
CA GLN A 34 -17.24 9.25 5.97
C GLN A 34 -18.42 10.00 5.34
N GLU A 35 -18.66 9.77 4.04
CA GLU A 35 -19.81 10.33 3.33
C GLU A 35 -21.13 9.88 3.96
N ARG A 36 -21.30 8.58 4.18
CA ARG A 36 -22.48 8.01 4.87
C ARG A 36 -22.74 8.66 6.23
N THR A 37 -21.71 8.78 7.06
CA THR A 37 -21.82 9.44 8.37
C THR A 37 -22.20 10.91 8.23
N ALA A 38 -21.61 11.64 7.28
CA ALA A 38 -21.92 13.06 7.05
C ALA A 38 -23.38 13.30 6.61
N PHE A 39 -23.98 12.35 5.90
CA PHE A 39 -25.39 12.41 5.45
C PHE A 39 -26.37 11.66 6.38
N GLY A 40 -25.91 11.11 7.51
CA GLY A 40 -26.76 10.39 8.46
C GLY A 40 -27.32 9.06 7.93
N VAL A 41 -26.66 8.45 6.93
CA VAL A 41 -27.09 7.18 6.32
C VAL A 41 -26.28 6.04 6.93
N GLU A 42 -26.88 5.25 7.81
CA GLU A 42 -26.19 4.11 8.44
C GLU A 42 -26.00 2.94 7.46
N LEU A 43 -27.06 2.57 6.73
CA LEU A 43 -27.06 1.44 5.80
C LEU A 43 -27.46 1.88 4.39
N LEU A 44 -26.48 1.99 3.48
CA LEU A 44 -26.71 2.36 2.08
C LEU A 44 -26.80 1.13 1.14
N PHE A 45 -26.13 0.04 1.50
CA PHE A 45 -26.09 -1.22 0.75
C PHE A 45 -26.28 -2.41 1.70
N PRO A 46 -26.79 -3.57 1.24
CA PRO A 46 -26.94 -4.75 2.09
C PRO A 46 -25.60 -5.25 2.64
N GLU A 47 -25.56 -5.62 3.91
CA GLU A 47 -24.39 -6.20 4.58
C GLU A 47 -24.57 -7.71 4.76
N LEU A 48 -23.82 -8.50 3.98
CA LEU A 48 -23.80 -9.95 4.11
C LEU A 48 -22.72 -10.34 5.12
N ARG A 49 -23.10 -10.41 6.40
CA ARG A 49 -22.26 -10.86 7.53
C ARG A 49 -21.00 -10.01 7.74
N ALA A 50 -21.16 -8.72 8.06
CA ALA A 50 -20.06 -7.96 8.65
C ALA A 50 -19.86 -8.40 10.10
N ASN A 51 -18.74 -9.04 10.43
CA ASN A 51 -18.33 -9.19 11.82
C ASN A 51 -17.54 -7.94 12.25
N LYS A 52 -17.76 -7.47 13.49
CA LYS A 52 -17.10 -6.26 14.01
C LYS A 52 -15.57 -6.41 14.09
N GLU A 53 -15.08 -7.64 14.16
CA GLU A 53 -13.64 -7.93 14.25
C GLU A 53 -12.92 -7.65 12.92
N GLU A 54 -13.48 -8.07 11.79
CA GLU A 54 -12.97 -7.79 10.44
C GLU A 54 -12.99 -6.29 10.15
N GLU A 55 -14.05 -5.57 10.56
CA GLU A 55 -14.09 -4.11 10.42
C GLU A 55 -12.96 -3.40 11.17
N ASN A 56 -12.65 -3.88 12.39
CA ASN A 56 -11.54 -3.36 13.18
C ASN A 56 -10.20 -3.67 12.53
N GLN A 57 -10.01 -4.88 12.00
CA GLN A 57 -8.79 -5.27 11.29
C GLN A 57 -8.58 -4.44 10.01
N ASP A 58 -9.63 -4.25 9.22
CA ASP A 58 -9.59 -3.41 8.02
C ASP A 58 -9.19 -1.98 8.34
N TYR A 59 -9.67 -1.44 9.47
CA TYR A 59 -9.36 -0.07 9.86
C TYR A 59 -7.90 0.04 10.28
N LEU A 60 -7.41 -0.94 11.04
CA LEU A 60 -6.00 -1.02 11.43
C LEU A 60 -5.08 -1.14 10.20
N ARG A 61 -5.40 -2.01 9.23
CA ARG A 61 -4.66 -2.11 7.97
C ARG A 61 -4.66 -0.77 7.23
N TYR A 62 -5.82 -0.13 7.10
CA TYR A 62 -5.95 1.16 6.43
C TYR A 62 -5.05 2.24 7.05
N ILE A 63 -5.13 2.45 8.37
CA ILE A 63 -4.36 3.52 9.02
C ILE A 63 -2.86 3.22 9.03
N GLN A 64 -2.45 1.96 9.17
CA GLN A 64 -1.03 1.60 9.17
C GLN A 64 -0.40 1.74 7.78
N ILE A 65 -1.09 1.31 6.72
CA ILE A 65 -0.61 1.47 5.35
C ILE A 65 -0.63 2.94 4.95
N LYS A 66 -1.70 3.69 5.28
CA LYS A 66 -1.76 5.14 5.05
C LYS A 66 -0.54 5.84 5.67
N ARG A 67 -0.30 5.62 6.96
CA ARG A 67 0.84 6.22 7.67
C ARG A 67 2.18 5.80 7.06
N THR A 68 2.31 4.53 6.68
CA THR A 68 3.53 4.03 5.99
C THR A 68 3.79 4.78 4.69
N LEU A 69 2.76 4.99 3.86
CA LEU A 69 2.87 5.71 2.59
C LEU A 69 3.15 7.21 2.79
N GLU A 70 2.69 7.80 3.89
CA GLU A 70 2.83 9.24 4.18
C GLU A 70 4.14 9.59 4.90
N GLU A 71 4.64 8.70 5.76
CA GLU A 71 5.74 9.03 6.69
C GLU A 71 7.00 8.18 6.48
N ALA A 72 6.90 6.98 5.90
CA ALA A 72 8.04 6.03 5.82
C ALA A 72 8.76 6.00 4.46
N LEU A 73 8.23 6.71 3.46
CA LEU A 73 8.72 6.70 2.08
C LEU A 73 9.11 8.10 1.62
N ASP A 74 10.17 8.19 0.83
CA ASP A 74 10.45 9.41 0.05
C ASP A 74 9.44 9.58 -1.10
N GLU A 75 9.37 10.78 -1.67
CA GLU A 75 8.39 11.13 -2.69
C GLU A 75 8.46 10.26 -3.95
N ASP A 76 9.67 9.93 -4.41
CA ASP A 76 9.86 9.04 -5.56
C ASP A 76 9.43 7.61 -5.21
N GLN A 77 9.79 7.12 -4.01
CA GLN A 77 9.41 5.78 -3.56
C GLN A 77 7.89 5.65 -3.51
N LYS A 78 7.20 6.63 -2.91
CA LYS A 78 5.75 6.70 -2.88
C LYS A 78 5.21 6.67 -4.31
N SER A 79 5.62 7.62 -5.15
CA SER A 79 5.14 7.74 -6.55
C SER A 79 5.35 6.45 -7.36
N ILE A 80 6.48 5.77 -7.19
CA ILE A 80 6.75 4.47 -7.82
C ILE A 80 5.72 3.42 -7.37
N LEU A 81 5.45 3.28 -6.07
CA LEU A 81 4.48 2.31 -5.56
C LEU A 81 3.06 2.65 -6.03
N GLU A 82 2.69 3.93 -6.01
CA GLU A 82 1.38 4.40 -6.45
C GLU A 82 1.15 4.07 -7.94
N MET A 83 2.10 4.42 -8.80
CA MET A 83 2.01 4.16 -10.24
C MET A 83 2.11 2.68 -10.59
N LYS A 84 2.97 1.92 -9.89
CA LYS A 84 3.27 0.53 -10.27
C LYS A 84 2.26 -0.48 -9.72
N TYR A 85 1.85 -0.29 -8.47
CA TYR A 85 1.10 -1.31 -7.72
C TYR A 85 -0.29 -0.83 -7.32
N MET A 86 -0.48 0.49 -7.20
CA MET A 86 -1.77 1.04 -6.78
C MET A 86 -2.60 1.64 -7.91
N ASN A 87 -2.10 1.63 -9.14
CA ASN A 87 -2.87 2.12 -10.28
C ASN A 87 -3.92 1.09 -10.73
N ILE A 88 -5.06 1.55 -11.23
CA ILE A 88 -6.07 0.68 -11.88
C ILE A 88 -5.47 0.01 -13.12
N LYS A 89 -4.64 0.74 -13.87
CA LYS A 89 -3.95 0.26 -15.06
C LYS A 89 -2.56 -0.23 -14.71
N LEU A 90 -2.17 -1.38 -15.25
CA LEU A 90 -0.80 -1.86 -15.15
C LEU A 90 0.09 -1.01 -16.08
N LEU A 91 0.94 -0.18 -15.47
CA LEU A 91 1.91 0.64 -16.20
C LEU A 91 3.25 -0.11 -16.36
N ASN A 92 3.85 0.01 -17.54
CA ASN A 92 5.18 -0.56 -17.79
C ASN A 92 6.27 0.27 -17.08
N ASP A 93 7.39 -0.37 -16.76
CA ASP A 93 8.48 0.27 -16.00
C ASP A 93 9.07 1.47 -16.76
N ASP A 94 9.17 1.38 -18.09
CA ASP A 94 9.75 2.41 -18.94
C ASP A 94 8.94 3.71 -18.91
N TYR A 95 7.63 3.61 -18.94
CA TYR A 95 6.70 4.72 -18.83
C TYR A 95 6.80 5.36 -17.44
N ILE A 96 6.82 4.55 -16.38
CA ILE A 96 6.85 5.06 -15.01
C ILE A 96 8.11 5.87 -14.76
N TYR A 97 9.31 5.32 -15.02
CA TYR A 97 10.52 6.08 -14.75
C TYR A 97 10.69 7.29 -15.68
N THR A 98 10.12 7.23 -16.90
CA THR A 98 10.12 8.39 -17.81
C THR A 98 9.24 9.52 -17.27
N VAL A 99 8.01 9.21 -16.83
CA VAL A 99 7.09 10.21 -16.26
C VAL A 99 7.64 10.79 -14.95
N LEU A 100 8.28 9.96 -14.13
CA LEU A 100 8.91 10.41 -12.88
C LEU A 100 10.26 11.13 -13.09
N GLY A 101 10.76 11.25 -14.32
CA GLY A 101 12.06 11.87 -14.59
C GLY A 101 13.25 11.10 -13.98
N LEU A 102 13.09 9.79 -13.75
CA LEU A 102 14.09 8.94 -13.11
C LEU A 102 14.91 8.18 -14.14
N HIS A 103 16.22 8.12 -13.91
CA HIS A 103 17.05 7.14 -14.60
C HIS A 103 16.63 5.71 -14.23
N LYS A 104 16.68 4.80 -15.20
CA LYS A 104 16.34 3.37 -15.04
C LYS A 104 16.96 2.74 -13.80
N ARG A 105 18.27 2.96 -13.56
CA ARG A 105 18.98 2.42 -12.37
C ARG A 105 18.41 2.96 -11.06
N THR A 106 18.09 4.25 -11.01
CA THR A 106 17.50 4.91 -9.83
C THR A 106 16.11 4.36 -9.55
N PHE A 107 15.29 4.22 -10.58
CA PHE A 107 13.96 3.62 -10.48
C PHE A 107 14.01 2.22 -9.84
N TYR A 108 14.81 1.28 -10.37
CA TYR A 108 14.87 -0.07 -9.82
C TYR A 108 15.41 -0.12 -8.38
N ARG A 109 16.38 0.74 -8.05
CA ARG A 109 16.92 0.88 -6.68
C ARG A 109 15.85 1.40 -5.73
N LYS A 110 15.14 2.48 -6.10
CA LYS A 110 14.09 3.07 -5.27
C LYS A 110 12.89 2.16 -5.12
N ARG A 111 12.46 1.46 -6.18
CA ARG A 111 11.40 0.44 -6.11
C ARG A 111 11.74 -0.64 -5.09
N LYS A 112 12.93 -1.23 -5.18
CA LYS A 112 13.40 -2.25 -4.25
C LYS A 112 13.40 -1.71 -2.80
N SER A 113 13.94 -0.51 -2.61
CA SER A 113 13.98 0.12 -1.29
C SER A 113 12.59 0.43 -0.75
N ALA A 114 11.65 0.87 -1.60
CA ALA A 114 10.28 1.19 -1.19
C ALA A 114 9.54 -0.06 -0.70
N VAL A 115 9.65 -1.18 -1.42
CA VAL A 115 9.07 -2.47 -1.01
C VAL A 115 9.60 -2.89 0.36
N LEU A 116 10.92 -2.79 0.58
CA LEU A 116 11.53 -3.13 1.87
C LEU A 116 11.11 -2.17 2.99
N SER A 117 11.02 -0.87 2.72
CA SER A 117 10.54 0.12 3.69
C SER A 117 9.10 -0.17 4.12
N VAL A 118 8.21 -0.47 3.17
CA VAL A 118 6.82 -0.85 3.47
C VAL A 118 6.77 -2.13 4.29
N ALA A 119 7.47 -3.17 3.85
CA ALA A 119 7.51 -4.45 4.56
C ALA A 119 8.02 -4.28 6.01
N LYS A 120 9.04 -3.45 6.23
CA LYS A 120 9.57 -3.17 7.55
C LYS A 120 8.61 -2.36 8.41
N ALA A 121 8.02 -1.30 7.86
CA ALA A 121 7.06 -0.44 8.57
C ALA A 121 5.79 -1.20 8.99
N LEU A 122 5.35 -2.16 8.18
CA LEU A 122 4.21 -3.02 8.47
C LEU A 122 4.58 -4.27 9.29
N GLY A 123 5.83 -4.40 9.74
CA GLY A 123 6.28 -5.51 10.57
C GLY A 123 6.32 -6.87 9.86
N MET A 124 6.33 -6.91 8.52
CA MET A 124 6.45 -8.15 7.75
C MET A 124 7.88 -8.72 7.79
N ILE A 125 8.87 -7.84 8.01
CA ILE A 125 10.29 -8.17 8.10
C ILE A 125 10.96 -7.30 9.18
N SER A 126 12.10 -7.75 9.72
CA SER A 126 12.88 -7.09 10.79
C SER A 126 14.13 -6.36 10.26
#